data_AF-A0A2G6MNM0-F1
#
_entry.id   AF-A0A2G6MNM0-F1
#
_cell.length_a   1.000
_cell.length_b   1.000
_cell.length_c   1.000
_cell.angle_alpha   90.00
_cell.angle_beta   90.00
_cell.angle_gamma   90.00
#
_symmetry.space_group_name_H-M   'P 1'
#
loop_
_entity.id
_entity.type
_entity.pdbx_description
1 polymer ?
#
loop_
_entity_poly.entity_id
_entity_poly.type
_entity_poly.pdbx_seq_one_letter_code
_entity_poly.pdbx_strand_id
1 'polypeptide(L)'
;MERALLISVSAAFGTSFFLWFSKAVKQEKMQQFVFANTWLMSPNAICYWRTALAALGFLLYFVFHLEAMGIFIFTFAAILDGVDGVVARACNLVSPWGEWLDPMCDKLTYLPPMIGFAYTGILSSTHVWILVAVELVGQFFARHILSWMKISGAANNFGKIKAIICFALVILCALLDTNPELLNMADEILTGCIILSAASMIFKFIPNRLYADMLSLLNFCCGAVALVLTYHHMFAWAICIIIMGQLFDLFDGRMALKHGGTKYGPYLDDIADFVSFGLAPAYVVIERGGGRLAWLFALLFVASVAFRLVRFVTVDKQRTDLPAGIFNGLPSPAGALLVLGASLVSSPAVLWVFTGISCVFMVSHIQFAHFGRVIMKKMPKPVFFLISAAIIVTLAFIFKTRSVNMFGYLILTSATIYLAAGRMWIKDV
;
A
#
# COMPACT_ATOMS: atom_id res chain seq x y z
N MET A 1 11.57 -29.72 -13.16
CA MET A 1 10.96 -30.33 -11.95
C MET A 1 11.96 -30.46 -10.79
N GLU A 2 13.22 -30.86 -11.02
CA GLU A 2 14.22 -31.07 -9.96
C GLU A 2 14.57 -29.81 -9.15
N ARG A 3 14.84 -28.66 -9.80
CA ARG A 3 15.12 -27.40 -9.08
C ARG A 3 13.93 -26.88 -8.26
N ALA A 4 12.70 -27.06 -8.74
CA ALA A 4 11.50 -26.67 -7.99
C ALA A 4 11.33 -27.52 -6.72
N LEU A 5 11.58 -28.84 -6.82
CA LEU A 5 11.62 -29.73 -5.66
C LEU A 5 12.74 -29.30 -4.69
N LEU A 6 13.93 -29.03 -5.21
CA LEU A 6 15.07 -28.56 -4.41
C LEU A 6 14.76 -27.26 -3.66
N ILE A 7 14.18 -26.26 -4.33
CA ILE A 7 13.74 -25.01 -3.70
C ILE A 7 12.73 -25.30 -2.59
N SER A 8 11.75 -26.18 -2.87
CA SER A 8 10.71 -26.54 -1.89
C SER A 8 11.30 -27.24 -0.66
N VAL A 9 12.23 -28.18 -0.85
CA VAL A 9 12.93 -28.88 0.23
C VAL A 9 13.83 -27.92 1.01
N SER A 10 14.56 -27.03 0.32
CA SER A 10 15.42 -26.02 0.94
C SER A 10 14.60 -25.03 1.78
N ALA A 11 13.45 -24.59 1.25
CA ALA A 11 12.53 -23.71 1.96
C ALA A 11 11.90 -24.39 3.17
N ALA A 12 11.48 -25.65 3.04
CA ALA A 12 10.94 -26.44 4.15
C ALA A 12 11.99 -26.65 5.26
N PHE A 13 13.22 -26.98 4.88
CA PHE A 13 14.34 -27.12 5.82
C PHE A 13 14.66 -25.81 6.52
N GLY A 14 14.85 -24.72 5.76
CA GLY A 14 15.13 -23.39 6.31
C GLY A 14 14.03 -22.88 7.24
N THR A 15 12.77 -23.06 6.84
CA THR A 15 11.61 -22.63 7.66
C THR A 15 11.52 -23.46 8.94
N SER A 16 11.73 -24.78 8.86
CA SER A 16 11.74 -25.67 10.02
C SER A 16 12.86 -25.27 10.99
N PHE A 17 14.06 -24.99 10.47
CA PHE A 17 15.17 -24.49 11.26
C PHE A 17 14.85 -23.15 11.93
N PHE A 18 14.31 -22.18 11.18
CA PHE A 18 13.93 -20.86 11.70
C PHE A 18 12.91 -20.97 12.84
N LEU A 19 11.84 -21.77 12.65
CA LEU A 19 10.80 -21.96 13.65
C LEU A 19 11.33 -22.65 14.90
N TRP A 20 12.12 -23.72 14.72
CA TRP A 20 12.78 -24.41 15.83
C TRP A 20 13.70 -23.46 16.60
N PHE A 21 14.58 -22.74 15.91
CA PHE A 21 15.55 -21.83 16.52
C PHE A 21 14.85 -20.66 17.23
N SER A 22 13.80 -20.09 16.62
CA SER A 22 13.01 -19.02 17.23
C SER A 22 12.31 -19.45 18.52
N LYS A 23 11.90 -20.71 18.61
CA LYS A 23 11.38 -21.29 19.86
C LYS A 23 12.50 -21.60 20.86
N ALA A 24 13.62 -22.14 20.38
CA ALA A 24 14.75 -22.52 21.22
C ALA A 24 15.38 -21.31 21.92
N VAL A 25 15.61 -20.21 21.20
CA VAL A 25 16.20 -18.96 21.73
C VAL A 25 15.36 -18.29 22.84
N LYS A 26 14.09 -18.66 22.99
CA LYS A 26 13.26 -18.20 24.12
C LYS A 26 13.50 -18.99 25.40
N GLN A 27 14.19 -20.13 25.33
CA GLN A 27 14.53 -20.94 26.50
C GLN A 27 15.83 -20.43 27.14
N GLU A 28 15.87 -20.38 28.47
CA GLU A 28 17.04 -19.90 29.22
C GLU A 28 18.34 -20.62 28.85
N LYS A 29 18.29 -21.94 28.64
CA LYS A 29 19.46 -22.73 28.23
C LYS A 29 20.08 -22.24 26.93
N MET A 30 19.24 -21.91 25.94
CA MET A 30 19.72 -21.41 24.65
C MET A 30 20.23 -19.98 24.78
N GLN A 31 19.58 -19.14 25.59
CA GLN A 31 20.08 -17.79 25.86
C GLN A 31 21.46 -17.83 26.53
N GLN A 32 21.65 -18.68 27.53
CA GLN A 32 22.96 -18.91 28.15
C GLN A 32 24.00 -19.39 27.13
N PHE A 33 23.62 -20.29 26.22
CA PHE A 33 24.50 -20.71 25.13
C PHE A 33 24.89 -19.55 24.20
N VAL A 34 23.93 -18.68 23.84
CA VAL A 34 24.18 -17.47 23.05
C VAL A 34 25.14 -16.52 23.78
N PHE A 35 24.92 -16.28 25.08
CA PHE A 35 25.80 -15.43 25.89
C PHE A 35 27.20 -16.03 26.08
N ALA A 36 27.32 -17.37 26.17
CA ALA A 36 28.62 -18.03 26.24
C ALA A 36 29.38 -18.00 24.89
N ASN A 37 28.66 -17.91 23.77
CA ASN A 37 29.22 -17.97 22.42
C ASN A 37 28.90 -16.72 21.59
N THR A 38 29.03 -15.53 22.18
CA THR A 38 28.70 -14.26 21.50
C THR A 38 29.49 -14.04 20.22
N TRP A 39 30.72 -14.54 20.12
CA TRP A 39 31.52 -14.47 18.90
C TRP A 39 30.85 -15.14 17.68
N LEU A 40 30.05 -16.18 17.92
CA LEU A 40 29.38 -16.97 16.88
C LEU A 40 27.90 -16.60 16.74
N MET A 41 27.22 -16.45 17.89
CA MET A 41 25.76 -16.34 17.98
C MET A 41 25.27 -14.94 18.30
N SER A 42 26.14 -13.93 18.36
CA SER A 42 25.66 -12.54 18.43
C SER A 42 24.88 -12.18 17.16
N PRO A 43 23.88 -11.29 17.25
CA PRO A 43 23.13 -10.84 16.07
C PRO A 43 24.05 -10.38 14.93
N ASN A 44 25.09 -9.61 15.25
CA ASN A 44 26.05 -9.12 14.26
C ASN A 44 26.86 -10.26 13.60
N ALA A 45 27.27 -11.27 14.39
CA ALA A 45 27.97 -12.44 13.86
C ALA A 45 27.06 -13.24 12.90
N ILE A 46 25.78 -13.39 13.23
CA ILE A 46 24.80 -14.06 12.37
C ILE A 46 24.66 -13.31 11.02
N CYS A 47 24.62 -11.98 11.03
CA CYS A 47 24.60 -11.18 9.78
C CYS A 47 25.85 -11.43 8.92
N TYR A 48 27.05 -11.47 9.54
CA TYR A 48 28.29 -11.77 8.82
C TYR A 48 28.30 -13.19 8.25
N TRP A 49 27.92 -14.19 9.04
CA TRP A 49 27.86 -15.58 8.59
C TRP A 49 26.86 -15.78 7.46
N ARG A 50 25.70 -15.13 7.53
CA ARG A 50 24.70 -15.13 6.46
C ARG A 50 25.25 -14.53 5.17
N THR A 51 25.97 -13.41 5.26
CA THR A 51 26.59 -12.76 4.10
C THR A 51 27.69 -13.64 3.49
N ALA A 52 28.54 -14.24 4.33
CA ALA A 52 29.58 -15.16 3.89
C ALA A 52 28.98 -16.42 3.22
N LEU A 53 27.89 -16.94 3.78
CA LEU A 53 27.14 -18.05 3.21
C LEU A 53 26.58 -17.67 1.82
N ALA A 54 25.98 -16.49 1.67
CA ALA A 54 25.47 -16.03 0.38
C ALA A 54 26.58 -15.86 -0.67
N ALA A 55 27.75 -15.34 -0.27
CA ALA A 55 28.92 -15.26 -1.13
C ALA A 55 29.42 -16.65 -1.56
N LEU A 56 29.43 -17.63 -0.65
CA LEU A 56 29.72 -19.02 -0.99
C LEU A 56 28.69 -19.57 -1.98
N GLY A 57 27.40 -19.31 -1.78
CA GLY A 57 26.34 -19.69 -2.72
C GLY A 57 26.54 -19.10 -4.11
N PHE A 58 26.97 -17.84 -4.18
CA PHE A 58 27.33 -17.17 -5.44
C PHE A 58 28.48 -17.89 -6.15
N LEU A 59 29.57 -18.18 -5.44
CA LEU A 59 30.70 -18.90 -6.03
C LEU A 59 30.31 -20.30 -6.51
N LEU A 60 29.56 -21.04 -5.69
CA LEU A 60 29.10 -22.38 -6.05
C LEU A 60 28.22 -22.37 -7.29
N TYR A 61 27.29 -21.40 -7.39
CA TYR A 61 26.37 -21.30 -8.52
C TYR A 61 27.07 -20.84 -9.80
N PHE A 62 27.72 -19.67 -9.77
CA PHE A 62 28.20 -18.99 -10.98
C PHE A 62 29.64 -19.35 -11.40
N VAL A 63 30.48 -19.81 -10.46
CA VAL A 63 31.90 -20.11 -10.73
C VAL A 63 32.15 -21.62 -10.81
N PHE A 64 31.64 -22.38 -9.86
CA PHE A 64 31.85 -23.83 -9.80
C PHE A 64 30.74 -24.64 -10.49
N HIS A 65 29.69 -23.99 -11.00
CA HIS A 65 28.54 -24.63 -11.66
C HIS A 65 27.84 -25.71 -10.81
N LEU A 66 27.95 -25.62 -9.48
CA LEU A 66 27.25 -26.44 -8.48
C LEU A 66 25.91 -25.80 -8.12
N GLU A 67 25.05 -25.67 -9.13
CA GLU A 67 23.81 -24.88 -9.08
C GLU A 67 22.87 -25.30 -7.94
N ALA A 68 22.74 -26.62 -7.70
CA ALA A 68 21.89 -27.14 -6.63
C ALA A 68 22.34 -26.65 -5.24
N MET A 69 23.64 -26.64 -4.96
CA MET A 69 24.16 -26.14 -3.69
C MET A 69 23.98 -24.62 -3.58
N GLY A 70 24.17 -23.89 -4.68
CA GLY A 70 23.92 -22.46 -4.75
C GLY A 70 22.46 -22.10 -4.43
N ILE A 71 21.50 -22.79 -5.06
CA ILE A 71 20.06 -22.61 -4.82
C ILE A 71 19.68 -22.90 -3.37
N PHE A 72 20.19 -24.01 -2.81
CA PHE A 72 19.98 -24.36 -1.42
C PHE A 72 20.47 -23.23 -0.51
N ILE A 73 21.68 -22.74 -0.75
CA ILE A 73 22.29 -21.67 0.03
C ILE A 73 21.52 -20.34 -0.09
N PHE A 74 21.15 -19.90 -1.30
CA PHE A 74 20.39 -18.66 -1.47
C PHE A 74 19.04 -18.72 -0.74
N THR A 75 18.35 -19.86 -0.87
CA THR A 75 17.05 -20.08 -0.20
C THR A 75 17.22 -20.10 1.31
N PHE A 76 18.24 -20.79 1.82
CA PHE A 76 18.51 -20.88 3.26
C PHE A 76 18.94 -19.54 3.85
N ALA A 77 19.85 -18.80 3.17
CA ALA A 77 20.32 -17.49 3.59
C ALA A 77 19.18 -16.45 3.65
N ALA A 78 18.24 -16.49 2.69
CA ALA A 78 17.05 -15.63 2.70
C ALA A 78 16.15 -15.90 3.92
N ILE A 79 16.03 -17.16 4.36
CA ILE A 79 15.23 -17.51 5.55
C ILE A 79 15.98 -17.14 6.85
N LEU A 80 17.31 -17.26 6.85
CA LEU A 80 18.15 -16.88 7.99
C LEU A 80 18.16 -15.37 8.28
N ASP A 81 17.74 -14.54 7.33
CA ASP A 81 17.59 -13.09 7.46
C ASP A 81 16.79 -12.65 8.70
N GLY A 82 15.84 -13.46 9.17
CA GLY A 82 15.08 -13.12 10.38
C GLY A 82 15.74 -13.53 11.69
N VAL A 83 16.81 -14.32 11.67
CA VAL A 83 17.34 -15.04 12.84
C VAL A 83 18.07 -14.10 13.79
N ASP A 84 18.93 -13.24 13.26
CA ASP A 84 19.66 -12.21 14.02
C ASP A 84 18.68 -11.31 14.80
N GLY A 85 17.57 -10.89 14.18
CA GLY A 85 16.55 -10.08 14.81
C GLY A 85 15.80 -10.83 15.92
N VAL A 86 15.61 -12.15 15.78
CA VAL A 86 15.05 -12.99 16.84
C VAL A 86 16.01 -13.07 18.03
N VAL A 87 17.30 -13.28 17.79
CA VAL A 87 18.32 -13.31 18.84
C VAL A 87 18.44 -11.95 19.54
N ALA A 88 18.50 -10.86 18.76
CA ALA A 88 18.63 -9.51 19.28
C ALA A 88 17.49 -9.16 20.26
N ARG A 89 16.25 -9.49 19.89
CA ARG A 89 15.06 -9.23 20.73
C ARG A 89 14.96 -10.17 21.94
N ALA A 90 15.27 -11.46 21.77
CA ALA A 90 15.12 -12.44 22.83
C ALA A 90 16.22 -12.35 23.90
N CYS A 91 17.44 -12.01 23.50
CA CYS A 91 18.59 -11.89 24.39
C CYS A 91 18.91 -10.43 24.78
N ASN A 92 18.09 -9.46 24.33
CA ASN A 92 18.30 -8.02 24.52
C ASN A 92 19.70 -7.53 24.08
N LEU A 93 20.17 -8.04 22.93
CA LEU A 93 21.50 -7.77 22.34
C LEU A 93 21.44 -6.78 21.18
N VAL A 94 20.46 -5.88 21.15
CA VAL A 94 20.35 -4.84 20.12
C VAL A 94 21.53 -3.88 20.23
N SER A 95 22.26 -3.68 19.13
CA SER A 95 23.43 -2.78 19.10
C SER A 95 23.28 -1.73 17.99
N PRO A 96 23.76 -0.48 18.19
CA PRO A 96 23.73 0.56 17.14
C PRO A 96 24.48 0.14 15.86
N TRP A 97 25.57 -0.62 16.03
CA TRP A 97 26.30 -1.21 14.92
C TRP A 97 25.44 -2.23 14.16
N GLY A 98 24.73 -3.10 14.88
CA GLY A 98 23.82 -4.09 14.29
C GLY A 98 22.69 -3.44 13.47
N GLU A 99 22.08 -2.36 13.96
CA GLU A 99 21.04 -1.61 13.22
C GLU A 99 21.54 -1.01 11.90
N TRP A 100 22.84 -0.68 11.85
CA TRP A 100 23.50 -0.22 10.64
C TRP A 100 23.89 -1.40 9.72
N LEU A 101 24.48 -2.44 10.29
CA LEU A 101 25.05 -3.61 9.62
C LEU A 101 23.99 -4.50 8.98
N ASP A 102 22.90 -4.80 9.67
CA ASP A 102 21.92 -5.79 9.21
C ASP A 102 21.34 -5.44 7.82
N PRO A 103 20.84 -4.21 7.57
CA PRO A 103 20.40 -3.82 6.22
C PRO A 103 21.51 -3.78 5.16
N MET A 104 22.79 -3.74 5.54
CA MET A 104 23.89 -3.94 4.59
C MET A 104 24.05 -5.41 4.23
N CYS A 105 24.04 -6.28 5.23
CA CYS A 105 24.12 -7.73 5.05
C CYS A 105 22.97 -8.24 4.18
N ASP A 106 21.75 -7.70 4.33
CA ASP A 106 20.61 -8.01 3.46
C ASP A 106 20.95 -7.77 1.99
N LYS A 107 21.44 -6.55 1.68
CA LYS A 107 21.80 -6.12 0.33
C LYS A 107 22.91 -6.99 -0.24
N LEU A 108 23.91 -7.31 0.57
CA LEU A 108 25.01 -8.20 0.16
C LEU A 108 24.56 -9.66 -0.02
N THR A 109 23.43 -10.05 0.55
CA THR A 109 22.88 -11.42 0.40
C THR A 109 22.16 -11.58 -0.94
N TYR A 110 21.37 -10.58 -1.40
CA TYR A 110 20.62 -10.69 -2.66
C TYR A 110 21.25 -9.98 -3.87
N LEU A 111 22.01 -8.88 -3.71
CA LEU A 111 22.55 -8.15 -4.87
C LEU A 111 23.60 -8.94 -5.67
N PRO A 112 24.58 -9.64 -5.05
CA PRO A 112 25.58 -10.37 -5.83
C PRO A 112 24.95 -11.49 -6.70
N PRO A 113 24.02 -12.32 -6.19
CA PRO A 113 23.30 -13.27 -7.04
C PRO A 113 22.53 -12.60 -8.19
N MET A 114 21.88 -11.45 -7.95
CA MET A 114 21.18 -10.71 -9.01
C MET A 114 22.14 -10.17 -10.08
N ILE A 115 23.32 -9.69 -9.69
CA ILE A 115 24.38 -9.30 -10.62
C ILE A 115 24.83 -10.51 -11.43
N GLY A 116 25.01 -11.68 -10.79
CA GLY A 116 25.31 -12.93 -11.48
C GLY A 116 24.25 -13.28 -12.53
N PHE A 117 22.97 -13.22 -12.16
CA PHE A 117 21.86 -13.49 -13.09
C PHE A 117 21.70 -12.44 -14.19
N ALA A 118 22.15 -11.21 -13.97
CA ALA A 118 22.25 -10.21 -15.02
C ALA A 118 23.34 -10.54 -16.04
N TYR A 119 24.46 -11.12 -15.60
CA TYR A 119 25.53 -11.56 -16.50
C TYR A 119 25.18 -12.84 -17.26
N THR A 120 24.30 -13.70 -16.72
CA THR A 120 23.76 -14.85 -17.46
C THR A 120 22.63 -14.47 -18.42
N GLY A 121 22.18 -13.21 -18.41
CA GLY A 121 21.16 -12.69 -19.32
C GLY A 121 19.70 -12.92 -18.88
N ILE A 122 19.47 -13.38 -17.65
CA ILE A 122 18.11 -13.60 -17.12
C ILE A 122 17.47 -12.29 -16.64
N LEU A 123 18.28 -11.41 -16.06
CA LEU A 123 17.88 -10.07 -15.64
C LEU A 123 18.51 -9.01 -16.53
N SER A 124 17.81 -7.91 -16.73
CA SER A 124 18.35 -6.73 -17.38
C SER A 124 19.49 -6.11 -16.55
N SER A 125 20.70 -6.10 -17.10
CA SER A 125 21.88 -5.52 -16.43
C SER A 125 21.66 -4.05 -16.05
N THR A 126 20.96 -3.29 -16.90
CA THR A 126 20.61 -1.90 -16.62
C THR A 126 19.77 -1.78 -15.36
N HIS A 127 18.73 -2.59 -15.20
CA HIS A 127 17.85 -2.54 -14.04
C HIS A 127 18.57 -2.98 -12.76
N VAL A 128 19.43 -4.01 -12.82
CA VAL A 128 20.21 -4.45 -11.65
C VAL A 128 21.17 -3.35 -11.19
N TRP A 129 21.88 -2.69 -12.11
CA TRP A 129 22.78 -1.58 -11.74
C TRP A 129 22.04 -0.35 -11.21
N ILE A 130 20.84 -0.05 -11.72
CA ILE A 130 19.97 0.98 -11.13
C ILE A 130 19.61 0.61 -9.69
N LEU A 131 19.19 -0.64 -9.45
CA LEU A 131 18.88 -1.10 -8.09
C LEU A 131 20.10 -0.97 -7.17
N VAL A 132 21.27 -1.45 -7.59
CA VAL A 132 22.52 -1.33 -6.83
C VAL A 132 22.82 0.13 -6.48
N ALA A 133 22.72 1.04 -7.45
CA ALA A 133 22.96 2.46 -7.23
C ALA A 133 21.99 3.04 -6.18
N VAL A 134 20.69 2.77 -6.32
CA VAL A 134 19.66 3.23 -5.37
C VAL A 134 19.90 2.65 -3.97
N GLU A 135 20.26 1.36 -3.86
CA GLU A 135 20.56 0.72 -2.57
C GLU A 135 21.78 1.30 -1.86
N LEU A 136 22.84 1.59 -2.62
CA LEU A 136 24.10 2.15 -2.11
C LEU A 136 23.90 3.60 -1.67
N VAL A 137 23.23 4.42 -2.50
CA VAL A 137 22.85 5.79 -2.13
C VAL A 137 21.96 5.76 -0.89
N GLY A 138 20.99 4.86 -0.81
CA GLY A 138 20.12 4.71 0.35
C GLY A 138 20.85 4.25 1.61
N GLN A 139 21.91 3.44 1.48
CA GLN A 139 22.67 2.91 2.61
C GLN A 139 23.70 3.91 3.14
N PHE A 140 24.47 4.52 2.25
CA PHE A 140 25.62 5.34 2.63
C PHE A 140 25.25 6.82 2.68
N PHE A 141 24.54 7.33 1.68
CA PHE A 141 24.20 8.74 1.63
C PHE A 141 22.99 9.07 2.52
N ALA A 142 21.85 8.44 2.26
CA ALA A 142 20.62 8.79 2.97
C ALA A 142 20.70 8.51 4.48
N ARG A 143 21.27 7.35 4.87
CA ARG A 143 21.43 7.00 6.29
C ARG A 143 22.45 7.90 7.01
N HIS A 144 23.51 8.32 6.33
CA HIS A 144 24.48 9.26 6.91
C HIS A 144 23.83 10.63 7.17
N ILE A 145 23.03 11.14 6.21
CA ILE A 145 22.26 12.38 6.41
C ILE A 145 21.29 12.25 7.59
N LEU A 146 20.55 11.13 7.69
CA LEU A 146 19.60 10.92 8.79
C LEU A 146 20.29 10.89 10.15
N SER A 147 21.45 10.23 10.23
CA SER A 147 22.29 10.21 11.43
C SER A 147 22.76 11.62 11.81
N TRP A 148 23.19 12.42 10.82
CA TRP A 148 23.56 13.81 11.03
C TRP A 148 22.40 14.68 11.53
N MET A 149 21.20 14.44 11.01
CA MET A 149 19.96 15.13 11.43
C MET A 149 19.39 14.60 12.76
N LYS A 150 20.03 13.60 13.40
CA LYS A 150 19.52 12.89 14.60
C LYS A 150 18.09 12.34 14.44
N ILE A 151 17.68 12.07 13.20
CA ILE A 151 16.40 11.43 12.90
C ILE A 151 16.64 9.92 12.89
N SER A 152 15.73 9.16 13.51
CA SER A 152 15.83 7.70 13.51
C SER A 152 15.78 7.18 12.06
N GLY A 153 16.88 6.56 11.61
CA GLY A 153 16.98 5.87 10.32
C GLY A 153 16.36 4.47 10.33
N ALA A 154 15.31 4.26 11.14
CA ALA A 154 14.65 2.97 11.33
C ALA A 154 14.10 2.42 9.99
N ALA A 155 14.06 1.09 9.88
CA ALA A 155 13.56 0.42 8.69
C ALA A 155 12.06 0.70 8.49
N ASN A 156 11.69 1.27 7.35
CA ASN A 156 10.29 1.43 6.94
C ASN A 156 9.76 0.16 6.24
N ASN A 157 8.44 0.07 6.12
CA ASN A 157 7.79 -1.11 5.53
C ASN A 157 8.19 -1.33 4.06
N PHE A 158 8.42 -0.24 3.30
CA PHE A 158 8.88 -0.33 1.91
C PHE A 158 10.21 -1.07 1.79
N GLY A 159 11.18 -0.76 2.65
CA GLY A 159 12.48 -1.42 2.67
C GLY A 159 12.38 -2.92 2.99
N LYS A 160 11.54 -3.28 3.96
CA LYS A 160 11.30 -4.69 4.34
C LYS A 160 10.62 -5.49 3.23
N ILE A 161 9.55 -4.92 2.63
CA ILE A 161 8.82 -5.57 1.53
C ILE A 161 9.77 -5.77 0.34
N LYS A 162 10.55 -4.74 -0.01
CA LYS A 162 11.53 -4.83 -1.09
C LYS A 162 12.54 -5.95 -0.86
N ALA A 163 13.11 -6.06 0.34
CA ALA A 163 14.08 -7.10 0.66
C ALA A 163 13.51 -8.51 0.44
N ILE A 164 12.28 -8.76 0.92
CA ILE A 164 11.57 -10.03 0.70
C ILE A 164 11.39 -10.32 -0.80
N ILE A 165 10.98 -9.32 -1.58
CA ILE A 165 10.79 -9.47 -3.04
C ILE A 165 12.14 -9.72 -3.74
N CYS A 166 13.22 -9.05 -3.34
CA CYS A 166 14.56 -9.31 -3.90
C CYS A 166 15.02 -10.74 -3.62
N PHE A 167 14.82 -11.26 -2.41
CA PHE A 167 15.14 -12.66 -2.10
C PHE A 167 14.31 -13.64 -2.94
N ALA A 168 13.01 -13.38 -3.07
CA ALA A 168 12.14 -14.19 -3.92
C ALA A 168 12.55 -14.12 -5.41
N LEU A 169 13.00 -12.95 -5.88
CA LEU A 169 13.48 -12.75 -7.24
C LEU A 169 14.75 -13.55 -7.51
N VAL A 170 15.70 -13.62 -6.58
CA VAL A 170 16.90 -14.48 -6.71
C VAL A 170 16.51 -15.94 -6.89
N ILE A 171 15.55 -16.43 -6.10
CA ILE A 171 15.05 -17.81 -6.21
C ILE A 171 14.32 -18.03 -7.54
N LEU A 172 13.52 -17.06 -7.98
CA LEU A 172 12.83 -17.10 -9.28
C LEU A 172 13.82 -17.14 -10.44
N CYS A 173 14.88 -16.33 -10.42
CA CYS A 173 15.91 -16.34 -11.46
C CYS A 173 16.61 -17.69 -11.56
N ALA A 174 16.92 -18.31 -10.42
CA ALA A 174 17.50 -19.65 -10.39
C ALA A 174 16.54 -20.74 -10.94
N LEU A 175 15.23 -20.51 -10.91
CA LEU A 175 14.24 -21.40 -11.53
C LEU A 175 14.14 -21.17 -13.05
N LEU A 176 14.11 -19.90 -13.47
CA LEU A 176 14.03 -19.47 -14.86
C LEU A 176 15.23 -19.93 -15.69
N ASP A 177 16.42 -19.93 -15.10
CA ASP A 177 17.68 -20.39 -15.72
C ASP A 177 17.58 -21.79 -16.36
N THR A 178 16.76 -22.70 -15.79
CA THR A 178 16.48 -24.03 -16.38
C THR A 178 15.23 -24.14 -17.21
N ASN A 179 14.29 -23.20 -17.07
CA ASN A 179 12.98 -23.28 -17.72
C ASN A 179 12.69 -21.96 -18.44
N PRO A 180 13.38 -21.68 -19.55
CA PRO A 180 13.18 -20.44 -20.31
C PRO A 180 11.76 -20.32 -20.90
N GLU A 181 10.98 -21.42 -20.95
CA GLU A 181 9.57 -21.41 -21.35
C GLU A 181 8.62 -20.85 -20.27
N LEU A 182 9.08 -20.70 -19.02
CA LEU A 182 8.28 -20.07 -17.97
C LEU A 182 8.15 -18.57 -18.28
N LEU A 183 6.96 -18.02 -18.06
CA LEU A 183 6.69 -16.60 -18.22
C LEU A 183 7.73 -15.77 -17.42
N ASN A 184 8.66 -15.13 -18.13
CA ASN A 184 9.69 -14.32 -17.50
C ASN A 184 9.09 -12.97 -17.07
N MET A 185 8.75 -12.88 -15.77
CA MET A 185 8.32 -11.63 -15.12
C MET A 185 9.45 -11.01 -14.27
N ALA A 186 10.69 -11.47 -14.43
CA ALA A 186 11.78 -11.12 -13.52
C ALA A 186 12.14 -9.64 -13.59
N ASP A 187 12.13 -9.05 -14.78
CA ASP A 187 12.44 -7.63 -14.98
C ASP A 187 11.30 -6.71 -14.50
N GLU A 188 10.03 -7.10 -14.63
CA GLU A 188 8.90 -6.37 -14.06
C GLU A 188 8.95 -6.38 -12.52
N ILE A 189 9.27 -7.53 -11.93
CA ILE A 189 9.46 -7.67 -10.49
C ILE A 189 10.66 -6.81 -10.03
N LEU A 190 11.76 -6.83 -10.77
CA LEU A 190 12.95 -6.02 -10.51
C LEU A 190 12.64 -4.53 -10.57
N THR A 191 11.86 -4.09 -11.55
CA THR A 191 11.38 -2.70 -11.65
C THR A 191 10.55 -2.33 -10.43
N GLY A 192 9.68 -3.22 -9.96
CA GLY A 192 8.97 -3.08 -8.69
C GLY A 192 9.91 -2.91 -7.49
N CYS A 193 10.99 -3.70 -7.41
CA CYS A 193 12.02 -3.56 -6.37
C CYS A 193 12.72 -2.19 -6.42
N ILE A 194 13.06 -1.69 -7.61
CA ILE A 194 13.67 -0.36 -7.79
C ILE A 194 12.74 0.74 -7.26
N ILE A 195 11.46 0.70 -7.64
CA ILE A 195 10.45 1.66 -7.18
C ILE A 195 10.30 1.60 -5.65
N LEU A 196 10.19 0.41 -5.07
CA LEU A 196 10.11 0.23 -3.62
C LEU A 196 11.38 0.70 -2.90
N SER A 197 12.56 0.52 -3.50
CA SER A 197 13.83 1.01 -2.96
C SER A 197 13.90 2.53 -2.95
N ALA A 198 13.56 3.17 -4.07
CA ALA A 198 13.49 4.62 -4.19
C ALA A 198 12.45 5.21 -3.21
N ALA A 199 11.27 4.60 -3.13
CA ALA A 199 10.25 4.98 -2.16
C ALA A 199 10.76 4.81 -0.72
N SER A 200 11.41 3.69 -0.39
CA SER A 200 12.00 3.49 0.94
C SER A 200 13.00 4.59 1.29
N MET A 201 13.81 5.03 0.34
CA MET A 201 14.77 6.13 0.54
C MET A 201 14.07 7.45 0.83
N ILE A 202 13.10 7.84 0.00
CA ILE A 202 12.36 9.11 0.15
C ILE A 202 11.61 9.13 1.48
N PHE A 203 10.86 8.08 1.78
CA PHE A 203 10.02 8.00 2.96
C PHE A 203 10.80 7.90 4.27
N LYS A 204 12.12 7.60 4.25
CA LYS A 204 12.96 7.69 5.47
C LYS A 204 13.12 9.13 5.96
N PHE A 205 13.06 10.12 5.08
CA PHE A 205 13.16 11.54 5.44
C PHE A 205 11.84 12.12 5.91
N ILE A 206 10.74 11.37 5.75
CA ILE A 206 9.39 11.82 6.07
C ILE A 206 8.98 11.20 7.40
N PRO A 207 8.74 12.01 8.45
CA PRO A 207 8.18 11.49 9.70
C PRO A 207 6.87 10.75 9.45
N ASN A 208 6.72 9.54 10.01
CA ASN A 208 5.53 8.70 9.82
C ASN A 208 4.20 9.42 10.15
N ARG A 209 4.22 10.40 11.07
CA ARG A 209 3.05 11.23 11.42
C ARG A 209 2.52 12.11 10.28
N LEU A 210 3.32 12.34 9.22
CA LEU A 210 2.95 13.13 8.05
C LEU A 210 2.29 12.28 6.95
N TYR A 211 2.25 10.94 7.08
CA TYR A 211 1.68 10.08 6.03
C TYR A 211 0.20 10.36 5.78
N ALA A 212 -0.56 10.69 6.83
CA ALA A 212 -1.95 11.10 6.69
C ALA A 212 -2.04 12.41 5.88
N ASP A 213 -1.32 13.45 6.33
CA ASP A 213 -1.29 14.76 5.67
C ASP A 213 -0.89 14.68 4.19
N MET A 214 0.07 13.83 3.84
CA MET A 214 0.47 13.59 2.44
C MET A 214 -0.65 12.96 1.61
N LEU A 215 -1.39 12.02 2.19
CA LEU A 215 -2.53 11.39 1.52
C LEU A 215 -3.68 12.38 1.33
N SER A 216 -3.97 13.23 2.33
CA SER A 216 -4.95 14.31 2.18
C SER A 216 -4.52 15.34 1.13
N LEU A 217 -3.21 15.66 1.04
CA LEU A 217 -2.69 16.51 -0.03
C LEU A 217 -2.85 15.86 -1.41
N LEU A 218 -2.59 14.55 -1.54
CA LEU A 218 -2.83 13.81 -2.78
C LEU A 218 -4.31 13.79 -3.15
N ASN A 219 -5.22 13.65 -2.17
CA ASN A 219 -6.66 13.79 -2.38
C ASN A 219 -6.98 15.20 -2.94
N PHE A 220 -6.48 16.26 -2.31
CA PHE A 220 -6.66 17.63 -2.81
C PHE A 220 -6.15 17.81 -4.26
N CYS A 221 -4.97 17.27 -4.58
CA CYS A 221 -4.42 17.29 -5.93
C CYS A 221 -5.33 16.55 -6.93
N CYS A 222 -5.90 15.41 -6.54
CA CYS A 222 -6.90 14.71 -7.36
C CYS A 222 -8.10 15.63 -7.65
N GLY A 223 -8.67 16.28 -6.63
CA GLY A 223 -9.77 17.23 -6.82
C GLY A 223 -9.42 18.38 -7.78
N ALA A 224 -8.23 18.99 -7.62
CA ALA A 224 -7.76 20.06 -8.50
C ALA A 224 -7.57 19.58 -9.96
N VAL A 225 -6.95 18.41 -10.16
CA VAL A 225 -6.80 17.82 -11.49
C VAL A 225 -8.16 17.48 -12.09
N ALA A 226 -9.11 16.98 -11.30
CA ALA A 226 -10.45 16.68 -11.76
C ALA A 226 -11.21 17.93 -12.25
N LEU A 227 -11.01 19.10 -11.62
CA LEU A 227 -11.55 20.37 -12.12
C LEU A 227 -11.00 20.70 -13.52
N VAL A 228 -9.69 20.56 -13.73
CA VAL A 228 -9.04 20.78 -15.03
C VAL A 228 -9.54 19.78 -16.08
N LEU A 229 -9.65 18.50 -15.73
CA LEU A 229 -10.17 17.47 -16.63
C LEU A 229 -11.64 17.72 -17.01
N THR A 230 -12.44 18.23 -16.07
CA THR A 230 -13.84 18.60 -16.29
C THR A 230 -13.94 19.79 -17.25
N TYR A 231 -13.06 20.79 -17.12
CA TYR A 231 -12.97 21.92 -18.05
C TYR A 231 -12.66 21.47 -19.49
N HIS A 232 -11.80 20.45 -19.65
CA HIS A 232 -11.53 19.83 -20.94
C HIS A 232 -12.59 18.80 -21.38
N HIS A 233 -13.75 18.75 -20.72
CA HIS A 233 -14.84 17.81 -20.96
C HIS A 233 -14.45 16.31 -20.90
N MET A 234 -13.34 15.98 -20.22
CA MET A 234 -12.88 14.62 -19.99
C MET A 234 -13.50 14.01 -18.74
N PHE A 235 -14.84 13.94 -18.70
CA PHE A 235 -15.61 13.60 -17.51
C PHE A 235 -15.27 12.22 -16.90
N ALA A 236 -15.11 11.20 -17.74
CA ALA A 236 -14.77 9.86 -17.25
C ALA A 236 -13.41 9.85 -16.51
N TRP A 237 -12.41 10.56 -17.05
CA TRP A 237 -11.10 10.69 -16.41
C TRP A 237 -11.14 11.54 -15.15
N ALA A 238 -11.91 12.64 -15.15
CA ALA A 238 -12.15 13.45 -13.96
C ALA A 238 -12.71 12.60 -12.82
N ILE A 239 -13.72 11.76 -13.12
CA ILE A 239 -14.34 10.86 -12.16
C ILE A 239 -13.37 9.78 -11.68
N CYS A 240 -12.55 9.19 -12.56
CA CYS A 240 -11.50 8.25 -12.17
C CYS A 240 -10.53 8.88 -11.15
N ILE A 241 -10.11 10.13 -11.37
CA ILE A 241 -9.21 10.85 -10.46
C ILE A 241 -9.92 11.19 -9.14
N ILE A 242 -11.20 11.56 -9.15
CA ILE A 242 -11.97 11.76 -7.89
C ILE A 242 -12.06 10.44 -7.10
N ILE A 243 -12.33 9.31 -7.76
CA ILE A 243 -12.33 7.99 -7.11
C ILE A 243 -10.94 7.65 -6.54
N MET A 244 -9.87 8.04 -7.22
CA MET A 244 -8.51 7.91 -6.69
C MET A 244 -8.30 8.80 -5.45
N GLY A 245 -8.82 10.03 -5.45
CA GLY A 245 -8.84 10.90 -4.26
C GLY A 245 -9.57 10.27 -3.08
N GLN A 246 -10.72 9.64 -3.33
CA GLN A 246 -11.48 8.87 -2.33
C GLN A 246 -10.72 7.67 -1.77
N LEU A 247 -9.85 7.06 -2.58
CA LEU A 247 -8.97 6.00 -2.09
C LEU A 247 -7.92 6.57 -1.12
N PHE A 248 -7.38 7.76 -1.40
CA PHE A 248 -6.43 8.43 -0.51
C PHE A 248 -7.08 8.88 0.81
N ASP A 249 -8.27 9.49 0.78
CA ASP A 249 -9.10 9.79 1.96
C ASP A 249 -9.36 8.54 2.82
N LEU A 250 -9.76 7.42 2.20
CA LEU A 250 -9.95 6.16 2.95
C LEU A 250 -8.67 5.69 3.68
N PHE A 251 -7.49 5.99 3.14
CA PHE A 251 -6.21 5.59 3.71
C PHE A 251 -5.63 6.60 4.69
N ASP A 252 -5.90 7.90 4.57
CA ASP A 252 -5.31 8.91 5.43
C ASP A 252 -5.75 8.76 6.89
N GLY A 253 -7.02 8.49 7.16
CA GLY A 253 -7.56 8.26 8.50
C GLY A 253 -6.99 6.98 9.12
N ARG A 254 -6.72 5.95 8.31
CA ARG A 254 -6.04 4.73 8.76
C ARG A 254 -4.57 4.99 9.08
N MET A 255 -3.90 5.82 8.29
CA MET A 255 -2.51 6.21 8.56
C MET A 255 -2.42 7.09 9.81
N ALA A 256 -3.35 8.03 10.02
CA ALA A 256 -3.43 8.85 11.22
C ALA A 256 -3.64 8.00 12.49
N LEU A 257 -4.51 6.98 12.43
CA LEU A 257 -4.71 6.04 13.54
C LEU A 257 -3.46 5.19 13.83
N LYS A 258 -2.72 4.77 12.79
CA LYS A 258 -1.57 3.87 12.92
C LYS A 258 -0.28 4.59 13.31
N HIS A 259 -0.04 5.77 12.74
CA HIS A 259 1.23 6.49 12.83
C HIS A 259 1.13 7.83 13.57
N GLY A 260 -0.06 8.19 14.05
CA GLY A 260 -0.38 9.53 14.54
C GLY A 260 -0.67 10.49 13.37
N GLY A 261 -1.26 11.64 13.70
CA GLY A 261 -1.48 12.73 12.75
C GLY A 261 -0.91 14.04 13.28
N THR A 262 -0.89 15.08 12.44
CA THR A 262 -0.53 16.43 12.89
C THR A 262 -1.73 17.20 13.43
N LYS A 263 -1.47 18.33 14.09
CA LYS A 263 -2.53 19.25 14.55
C LYS A 263 -3.38 19.77 13.38
N TYR A 264 -2.77 19.94 12.20
CA TYR A 264 -3.43 20.52 11.02
C TYR A 264 -4.01 19.47 10.07
N GLY A 265 -3.61 18.20 10.21
CA GLY A 265 -4.07 17.08 9.37
C GLY A 265 -5.59 17.03 9.18
N PRO A 266 -6.42 17.10 10.25
CA PRO A 266 -7.88 17.11 10.09
C PRO A 266 -8.42 18.28 9.26
N TYR A 267 -7.81 19.46 9.34
CA TYR A 267 -8.23 20.60 8.53
C TYR A 267 -7.81 20.45 7.07
N LEU A 268 -6.63 19.85 6.82
CA LEU A 268 -6.16 19.55 5.47
C LEU A 268 -7.05 18.51 4.79
N ASP A 269 -7.45 17.49 5.54
CA ASP A 269 -8.42 16.47 5.15
C ASP A 269 -9.77 17.09 4.75
N ASP A 270 -10.37 17.92 5.63
CA ASP A 270 -11.64 18.60 5.33
C ASP A 270 -11.55 19.50 4.07
N ILE A 271 -10.42 20.19 3.85
CA ILE A 271 -10.19 21.00 2.64
C ILE A 271 -10.10 20.11 1.40
N ALA A 272 -9.35 19.01 1.48
CA ALA A 272 -9.21 18.06 0.39
C ALA A 272 -10.56 17.45 0.00
N ASP A 273 -11.33 17.02 1.00
CA ASP A 273 -12.69 16.49 0.84
C ASP A 273 -13.63 17.50 0.20
N PHE A 274 -13.57 18.76 0.61
CA PHE A 274 -14.39 19.81 0.03
C PHE A 274 -14.07 20.03 -1.46
N VAL A 275 -12.79 20.01 -1.85
CA VAL A 275 -12.40 20.16 -3.26
C VAL A 275 -12.77 18.92 -4.08
N SER A 276 -12.41 17.73 -3.61
CA SER A 276 -12.59 16.47 -4.34
C SER A 276 -14.04 15.99 -4.40
N PHE A 277 -14.81 16.16 -3.32
CA PHE A 277 -16.17 15.62 -3.20
C PHE A 277 -17.25 16.70 -3.20
N GLY A 278 -16.88 17.98 -3.07
CA GLY A 278 -17.79 19.12 -3.19
C GLY A 278 -17.64 19.84 -4.53
N LEU A 279 -16.52 20.54 -4.72
CA LEU A 279 -16.31 21.43 -5.86
C LEU A 279 -16.19 20.67 -7.18
N ALA A 280 -15.36 19.63 -7.26
CA ALA A 280 -15.16 18.90 -8.51
C ALA A 280 -16.45 18.23 -9.03
N PRO A 281 -17.24 17.50 -8.22
CA PRO A 281 -18.52 16.94 -8.66
C PRO A 281 -19.54 18.01 -9.02
N ALA A 282 -19.60 19.13 -8.28
CA ALA A 282 -20.48 20.24 -8.61
C ALA A 282 -20.15 20.84 -9.99
N TYR A 283 -18.86 20.93 -10.34
CA TYR A 283 -18.46 21.41 -11.66
C TYR A 283 -18.87 20.42 -12.76
N VAL A 284 -18.76 19.11 -12.52
CA VAL A 284 -19.31 18.09 -13.44
C VAL A 284 -20.82 18.26 -13.62
N VAL A 285 -21.57 18.57 -12.55
CA VAL A 285 -23.02 18.85 -12.64
C VAL A 285 -23.32 20.08 -13.50
N ILE A 286 -22.52 21.14 -13.42
CA ILE A 286 -22.70 22.34 -14.26
C ILE A 286 -22.55 21.97 -15.73
N GLU A 287 -21.44 21.31 -16.08
CA GLU A 287 -21.10 20.96 -17.47
C GLU A 287 -22.04 19.89 -18.07
N ARG A 288 -22.46 18.90 -17.29
CA ARG A 288 -23.33 17.79 -17.76
C ARG A 288 -24.82 18.08 -17.59
N GLY A 289 -25.18 18.90 -16.61
CA GLY A 289 -26.56 19.22 -16.28
C GLY A 289 -27.15 20.31 -17.16
N GLY A 290 -26.34 21.25 -17.65
CA GLY A 290 -26.80 22.30 -18.57
C GLY A 290 -27.84 23.28 -18.00
N GLY A 291 -27.92 24.48 -18.60
CA GLY A 291 -28.89 25.50 -18.22
C GLY A 291 -28.70 26.08 -16.81
N ARG A 292 -29.65 26.95 -16.40
CA ARG A 292 -29.58 27.66 -15.11
C ARG A 292 -29.81 26.76 -13.89
N LEU A 293 -30.57 25.68 -14.07
CA LEU A 293 -30.86 24.74 -12.99
C LEU A 293 -29.62 23.94 -12.58
N ALA A 294 -28.71 23.61 -13.50
CA ALA A 294 -27.46 22.95 -13.15
C ALA A 294 -26.62 23.77 -12.17
N TRP A 295 -26.54 25.09 -12.37
CA TRP A 295 -25.87 26.01 -11.44
C TRP A 295 -26.54 26.03 -10.05
N LEU A 296 -27.88 26.06 -10.00
CA LEU A 296 -28.61 26.00 -8.74
C LEU A 296 -28.31 24.70 -7.97
N PHE A 297 -28.44 23.55 -8.63
CA PHE A 297 -28.18 22.25 -8.00
C PHE A 297 -26.71 22.06 -7.62
N ALA A 298 -25.78 22.55 -8.43
CA ALA A 298 -24.35 22.53 -8.10
C ALA A 298 -24.04 23.39 -6.86
N LEU A 299 -24.62 24.59 -6.76
CA LEU A 299 -24.44 25.46 -5.59
C LEU A 299 -25.04 24.84 -4.33
N LEU A 300 -26.24 24.26 -4.43
CA LEU A 300 -26.85 23.51 -3.33
C LEU A 300 -26.00 22.32 -2.91
N PHE A 301 -25.39 21.62 -3.86
CA PHE A 301 -24.50 20.50 -3.59
C PHE A 301 -23.24 20.93 -2.84
N VAL A 302 -22.55 21.98 -3.30
CA VAL A 302 -21.39 22.55 -2.61
C VAL A 302 -21.75 22.99 -1.19
N ALA A 303 -22.87 23.71 -1.03
CA ALA A 303 -23.34 24.15 0.28
C ALA A 303 -23.66 22.98 1.21
N SER A 304 -24.25 21.91 0.68
CA SER A 304 -24.58 20.70 1.43
C SER A 304 -23.34 19.95 1.89
N VAL A 305 -22.31 19.84 1.04
CA VAL A 305 -21.02 19.23 1.41
C VAL A 305 -20.32 20.07 2.48
N ALA A 306 -20.22 21.38 2.29
CA ALA A 306 -19.62 22.29 3.27
C ALA A 306 -20.32 22.19 4.63
N PHE A 307 -21.64 22.31 4.65
CA PHE A 307 -22.44 22.20 5.88
C PHE A 307 -22.20 20.87 6.58
N ARG A 308 -22.18 19.77 5.83
CA ARG A 308 -21.98 18.43 6.37
C ARG A 308 -20.58 18.25 6.97
N LEU A 309 -19.53 18.77 6.34
CA LEU A 309 -18.16 18.69 6.86
C LEU A 309 -18.06 19.48 8.18
N VAL A 310 -18.56 20.73 8.18
CA VAL A 310 -18.60 21.56 9.40
C VAL A 310 -19.41 20.88 10.51
N ARG A 311 -20.60 20.37 10.22
CA ARG A 311 -21.43 19.64 11.20
C ARG A 311 -20.70 18.44 11.77
N PHE A 312 -20.00 17.67 10.93
CA PHE A 312 -19.28 16.49 11.37
C PHE A 312 -18.20 16.84 12.40
N VAL A 313 -17.40 17.87 12.11
CA VAL A 313 -16.29 18.30 12.98
C VAL A 313 -16.78 18.95 14.27
N THR A 314 -17.78 19.82 14.17
CA THR A 314 -18.24 20.66 15.29
C THR A 314 -19.23 19.95 16.20
N VAL A 315 -20.08 19.08 15.65
CA VAL A 315 -21.19 18.46 16.39
C VAL A 315 -21.02 16.94 16.43
N ASP A 316 -21.07 16.26 15.27
CA ASP A 316 -21.25 14.80 15.26
C ASP A 316 -20.08 14.04 15.91
N LYS A 317 -18.85 14.56 15.84
CA LYS A 317 -17.67 13.97 16.48
C LYS A 317 -17.68 14.05 18.01
N GLN A 318 -18.46 14.97 18.59
CA GLN A 318 -18.54 15.20 20.04
C GLN A 318 -19.76 14.53 20.68
N ARG A 319 -20.64 13.96 19.87
CA ARG A 319 -21.86 13.30 20.33
C ARG A 319 -21.56 11.98 21.04
N THR A 320 -22.18 11.79 22.19
CA THR A 320 -22.10 10.54 22.97
C THR A 320 -23.19 9.54 22.59
N ASP A 321 -24.23 9.98 21.88
CA ASP A 321 -25.37 9.17 21.45
C ASP A 321 -25.17 8.50 20.07
N LEU A 322 -24.07 8.82 19.37
CA LEU A 322 -23.73 8.25 18.07
C LEU A 322 -22.68 7.13 18.23
N PRO A 323 -23.00 5.86 17.93
CA PRO A 323 -22.04 4.77 18.03
C PRO A 323 -20.80 4.97 17.15
N ALA A 324 -19.65 4.48 17.62
CA ALA A 324 -18.39 4.62 16.91
C ALA A 324 -18.45 3.98 15.52
N GLY A 325 -18.14 4.77 14.48
CA GLY A 325 -18.18 4.30 13.10
C GLY A 325 -19.56 4.41 12.42
N ILE A 326 -20.50 5.12 13.03
CA ILE A 326 -21.75 5.55 12.38
C ILE A 326 -21.64 7.03 12.02
N PHE A 327 -22.04 7.38 10.81
CA PHE A 327 -22.20 8.76 10.36
C PHE A 327 -23.65 9.21 10.53
N ASN A 328 -23.85 10.45 10.95
CA ASN A 328 -25.12 11.15 10.90
C ASN A 328 -25.20 11.90 9.55
N GLY A 329 -25.98 11.40 8.60
CA GLY A 329 -25.99 11.83 7.20
C GLY A 329 -25.07 11.00 6.28
N LEU A 330 -25.36 10.99 4.98
CA LEU A 330 -24.62 10.23 3.96
C LEU A 330 -23.20 10.80 3.76
N PRO A 331 -22.07 10.05 3.88
CA PRO A 331 -20.70 10.50 3.58
C PRO A 331 -20.53 11.33 2.30
N SER A 332 -19.76 12.44 2.33
CA SER A 332 -19.49 13.29 1.15
C SER A 332 -18.92 12.48 -0.02
N PRO A 333 -17.96 11.55 0.19
CA PRO A 333 -17.49 10.71 -0.91
C PRO A 333 -18.61 9.87 -1.54
N ALA A 334 -19.50 9.30 -0.72
CA ALA A 334 -20.64 8.51 -1.22
C ALA A 334 -21.68 9.39 -1.96
N GLY A 335 -21.94 10.59 -1.45
CA GLY A 335 -22.79 11.58 -2.14
C GLY A 335 -22.21 12.00 -3.49
N ALA A 336 -20.90 12.26 -3.54
CA ALA A 336 -20.19 12.55 -4.78
C ALA A 336 -20.31 11.40 -5.79
N LEU A 337 -20.10 10.14 -5.39
CA LEU A 337 -20.26 8.99 -6.30
C LEU A 337 -21.67 8.87 -6.86
N LEU A 338 -22.71 9.15 -6.08
CA LEU A 338 -24.09 9.13 -6.54
C LEU A 338 -24.30 10.13 -7.69
N VAL A 339 -23.79 11.36 -7.53
CA VAL A 339 -23.88 12.43 -8.53
C VAL A 339 -23.02 12.16 -9.76
N LEU A 340 -21.78 11.73 -9.55
CA LEU A 340 -20.82 11.44 -10.63
C LEU A 340 -21.28 10.25 -11.48
N GLY A 341 -21.76 9.17 -10.85
CA GLY A 341 -22.34 8.03 -11.56
C GLY A 341 -23.54 8.45 -12.42
N ALA A 342 -24.45 9.25 -11.85
CA ALA A 342 -25.60 9.78 -12.58
C ALA A 342 -25.18 10.66 -13.76
N SER A 343 -24.12 11.48 -13.63
CA SER A 343 -23.66 12.41 -14.67
C SER A 343 -23.21 11.74 -15.97
N LEU A 344 -22.78 10.47 -15.88
CA LEU A 344 -22.32 9.70 -17.03
C LEU A 344 -23.45 9.00 -17.78
N VAL A 345 -24.55 8.66 -17.11
CA VAL A 345 -25.62 7.81 -17.68
C VAL A 345 -26.97 8.52 -17.84
N SER A 346 -27.18 9.62 -17.14
CA SER A 346 -28.51 10.23 -17.00
C SER A 346 -28.68 11.45 -17.90
N SER A 347 -29.93 11.76 -18.22
CA SER A 347 -30.29 13.05 -18.81
C SER A 347 -30.10 14.20 -17.81
N PRO A 348 -29.94 15.44 -18.27
CA PRO A 348 -29.87 16.65 -17.44
C PRO A 348 -30.85 16.71 -16.26
N ALA A 349 -32.14 16.51 -16.54
CA ALA A 349 -33.19 16.59 -15.51
C ALA A 349 -33.03 15.51 -14.43
N VAL A 350 -32.64 14.29 -14.83
CA VAL A 350 -32.42 13.19 -13.91
C VAL A 350 -31.16 13.43 -13.07
N LEU A 351 -30.10 14.00 -13.66
CA LEU A 351 -28.89 14.39 -12.92
C LEU A 351 -29.20 15.40 -11.80
N TRP A 352 -30.04 16.40 -12.07
CA TRP A 352 -30.47 17.35 -11.04
C TRP A 352 -31.22 16.66 -9.90
N VAL A 353 -32.09 15.70 -10.21
CA VAL A 353 -32.81 14.91 -9.20
C VAL A 353 -31.83 14.12 -8.32
N PHE A 354 -30.89 13.39 -8.91
CA PHE A 354 -29.86 12.67 -8.16
C PHE A 354 -29.00 13.60 -7.30
N THR A 355 -28.67 14.79 -7.81
CA THR A 355 -27.94 15.82 -7.07
C THR A 355 -28.74 16.30 -5.86
N GLY A 356 -30.03 16.59 -6.05
CA GLY A 356 -30.94 16.96 -4.95
C GLY A 356 -31.08 15.86 -3.90
N ILE A 357 -31.25 14.61 -4.33
CA ILE A 357 -31.29 13.45 -3.43
C ILE A 357 -30.00 13.35 -2.61
N SER A 358 -28.84 13.52 -3.24
CA SER A 358 -27.56 13.52 -2.53
C SER A 358 -27.49 14.64 -1.48
N CYS A 359 -27.91 15.86 -1.83
CA CYS A 359 -27.95 16.99 -0.90
C CYS A 359 -28.80 16.68 0.34
N VAL A 360 -30.03 16.18 0.12
CA VAL A 360 -30.95 15.81 1.20
C VAL A 360 -30.32 14.74 2.09
N PHE A 361 -29.75 13.68 1.54
CA PHE A 361 -29.14 12.63 2.35
C PHE A 361 -27.93 13.10 3.15
N MET A 362 -27.09 13.98 2.60
CA MET A 362 -25.93 14.53 3.32
C MET A 362 -26.36 15.42 4.50
N VAL A 363 -27.37 16.26 4.30
CA VAL A 363 -27.86 17.21 5.32
C VAL A 363 -28.82 16.54 6.32
N SER A 364 -29.46 15.44 5.95
CA SER A 364 -30.39 14.72 6.84
C SER A 364 -29.73 14.15 8.10
N HIS A 365 -30.58 13.77 9.07
CA HIS A 365 -30.19 13.01 10.26
C HIS A 365 -30.21 11.49 10.03
N ILE A 366 -30.25 11.05 8.77
CA ILE A 366 -30.27 9.63 8.44
C ILE A 366 -28.88 9.05 8.70
N GLN A 367 -28.81 8.05 9.56
CA GLN A 367 -27.55 7.43 9.92
C GLN A 367 -27.06 6.47 8.82
N PHE A 368 -25.73 6.37 8.64
CA PHE A 368 -25.08 5.41 7.73
C PHE A 368 -23.83 4.81 8.38
N ALA A 369 -23.66 3.50 8.26
CA ALA A 369 -22.46 2.81 8.72
C ALA A 369 -21.24 3.18 7.87
N HIS A 370 -20.11 3.41 8.54
CA HIS A 370 -18.83 3.69 7.88
C HIS A 370 -18.31 2.45 7.15
N PHE A 371 -18.02 2.60 5.85
CA PHE A 371 -17.55 1.51 5.00
C PHE A 371 -16.31 0.80 5.57
N GLY A 372 -15.21 1.54 5.74
CA GLY A 372 -13.94 0.96 6.19
C GLY A 372 -13.87 0.48 7.66
N ARG A 373 -14.65 1.07 8.57
CA ARG A 373 -14.59 0.79 10.02
C ARG A 373 -15.60 -0.23 10.50
N VAL A 374 -16.78 -0.27 9.87
CA VAL A 374 -17.89 -1.17 10.26
C VAL A 374 -18.07 -2.24 9.19
N ILE A 375 -18.42 -1.86 7.96
CA ILE A 375 -18.82 -2.79 6.89
C ILE A 375 -17.69 -3.76 6.56
N MET A 376 -16.49 -3.26 6.29
CA MET A 376 -15.33 -4.10 5.96
C MET A 376 -14.92 -5.06 7.09
N LYS A 377 -15.17 -4.70 8.36
CA LYS A 377 -14.71 -5.52 9.50
C LYS A 377 -15.62 -6.70 9.79
N LYS A 378 -16.95 -6.57 9.62
CA LYS A 378 -17.87 -7.70 9.83
C LYS A 378 -18.11 -8.53 8.56
N MET A 379 -17.67 -8.05 7.39
CA MET A 379 -17.81 -8.81 6.15
C MET A 379 -16.91 -10.06 6.17
N PRO A 380 -17.45 -11.26 5.90
CA PRO A 380 -16.61 -12.46 5.80
C PRO A 380 -15.52 -12.28 4.75
N LYS A 381 -14.25 -12.59 5.11
CA LYS A 381 -13.10 -12.42 4.22
C LYS A 381 -13.29 -13.04 2.82
N PRO A 382 -13.84 -14.27 2.67
CA PRO A 382 -14.07 -14.84 1.34
C PRO A 382 -15.03 -14.00 0.48
N VAL A 383 -16.10 -13.47 1.08
CA VAL A 383 -17.07 -12.61 0.39
C VAL A 383 -16.42 -11.29 -0.02
N PHE A 384 -15.60 -10.69 0.85
CA PHE A 384 -14.85 -9.47 0.54
C PHE A 384 -13.91 -9.66 -0.66
N PHE A 385 -13.14 -10.75 -0.69
CA PHE A 385 -12.24 -11.06 -1.81
C PHE A 385 -13.02 -11.33 -3.10
N LEU A 386 -14.15 -12.03 -3.03
CA LEU A 386 -15.00 -12.29 -4.19
C LEU A 386 -15.57 -11.00 -4.79
N ILE A 387 -16.12 -10.11 -3.95
CA ILE A 387 -16.65 -8.80 -4.38
C ILE A 387 -15.53 -7.95 -4.99
N SER A 388 -14.36 -7.91 -4.34
CA SER A 388 -13.21 -7.14 -4.83
C SER A 388 -12.72 -7.66 -6.20
N ALA A 389 -12.61 -8.98 -6.36
CA ALA A 389 -12.25 -9.60 -7.62
C ALA A 389 -13.28 -9.30 -8.72
N ALA A 390 -14.58 -9.40 -8.41
CA ALA A 390 -15.65 -9.08 -9.35
C ALA A 390 -15.60 -7.61 -9.81
N ILE A 391 -15.35 -6.66 -8.89
CA ILE A 391 -15.19 -5.23 -9.22
C ILE A 391 -13.98 -5.03 -10.13
N ILE A 392 -12.83 -5.65 -9.84
CA ILE A 392 -11.61 -5.53 -10.65
C ILE A 392 -11.84 -6.07 -12.06
N VAL A 393 -12.45 -7.26 -12.20
CA VAL A 393 -12.77 -7.86 -13.51
C VAL A 393 -13.73 -6.96 -14.28
N THR A 394 -14.75 -6.41 -13.62
CA THR A 394 -15.72 -5.50 -14.24
C THR A 394 -15.05 -4.22 -14.71
N LEU A 395 -14.19 -3.61 -13.89
CA LEU A 395 -13.41 -2.43 -14.27
C LEU A 395 -12.48 -2.71 -15.46
N ALA A 396 -11.75 -3.84 -15.44
CA ALA A 396 -10.89 -4.24 -16.55
C ALA A 396 -11.68 -4.41 -17.86
N PHE A 397 -12.87 -5.02 -17.79
CA PHE A 397 -13.77 -5.14 -18.93
C PHE A 397 -14.27 -3.77 -19.43
N ILE A 398 -14.66 -2.87 -18.53
CA ILE A 398 -15.12 -1.52 -18.86
C ILE A 398 -14.00 -0.70 -19.53
N PHE A 399 -12.78 -0.74 -19.00
CA PHE A 399 -11.64 -0.06 -19.60
C PHE A 399 -11.29 -0.63 -20.98
N LYS A 400 -11.40 -1.95 -21.16
CA LYS A 400 -11.21 -2.59 -22.47
C LYS A 400 -12.27 -2.18 -23.48
N THR A 401 -13.53 -2.11 -23.08
CA THR A 401 -14.65 -1.72 -23.96
C THR A 401 -14.76 -0.20 -24.15
N ARG A 402 -14.04 0.60 -23.36
CA ARG A 402 -14.11 2.07 -23.33
C ARG A 402 -15.54 2.62 -23.20
N SER A 403 -16.42 1.86 -22.56
CA SER A 403 -17.84 2.21 -22.42
C SER A 403 -18.06 3.11 -21.20
N VAL A 404 -18.29 4.41 -21.46
CA VAL A 404 -18.54 5.42 -20.40
C VAL A 404 -19.84 5.12 -19.63
N ASN A 405 -20.87 4.63 -20.32
CA ASN A 405 -22.15 4.32 -19.68
C ASN A 405 -22.01 3.16 -18.69
N MET A 406 -21.28 2.11 -19.05
CA MET A 406 -21.02 0.99 -18.13
C MET A 406 -20.23 1.44 -16.91
N PHE A 407 -19.27 2.35 -17.08
CA PHE A 407 -18.55 2.96 -15.97
C PHE A 407 -19.49 3.73 -15.03
N GLY A 408 -20.37 4.56 -15.59
CA GLY A 408 -21.36 5.29 -14.80
C GLY A 408 -22.34 4.39 -14.07
N TYR A 409 -22.85 3.33 -14.72
CA TYR A 409 -23.72 2.35 -14.05
C TYR A 409 -23.00 1.62 -12.93
N LEU A 410 -21.74 1.21 -13.11
CA LEU A 410 -20.95 0.58 -12.05
C LEU A 410 -20.85 1.49 -10.81
N ILE A 411 -20.54 2.77 -11.02
CA ILE A 411 -20.44 3.75 -9.93
C ILE A 411 -21.79 3.93 -9.25
N LEU A 412 -22.85 4.14 -10.02
CA LEU A 412 -24.19 4.37 -9.49
C LEU A 412 -24.71 3.15 -8.71
N THR A 413 -24.51 1.94 -9.23
CA THR A 413 -24.82 0.68 -8.54
C THR A 413 -24.00 0.52 -7.27
N SER A 414 -22.71 0.88 -7.28
CA SER A 414 -21.88 0.85 -6.08
C SER A 414 -22.37 1.82 -5.00
N ALA A 415 -22.75 3.04 -5.40
CA ALA A 415 -23.30 4.05 -4.50
C ALA A 415 -24.66 3.63 -3.92
N THR A 416 -25.55 3.04 -4.73
CA THR A 416 -26.86 2.57 -4.25
C THR A 416 -26.74 1.34 -3.35
N ILE A 417 -25.84 0.40 -3.66
CA ILE A 417 -25.51 -0.71 -2.76
C ILE A 417 -25.00 -0.17 -1.41
N TYR A 418 -24.14 0.84 -1.43
CA TYR A 418 -23.67 1.47 -0.20
C TYR A 418 -24.80 2.15 0.59
N LEU A 419 -25.72 2.85 -0.07
CA LEU A 419 -26.90 3.46 0.59
C LEU A 419 -27.75 2.40 1.31
N ALA A 420 -27.94 1.23 0.70
CA ALA A 420 -28.68 0.12 1.30
C ALA A 420 -27.89 -0.57 2.42
N ALA A 421 -26.65 -0.99 2.15
CA ALA A 421 -25.81 -1.72 3.09
C ALA A 421 -25.44 -0.86 4.32
N GLY A 422 -25.13 0.42 4.09
CA GLY A 422 -24.83 1.39 5.14
C GLY A 422 -25.98 1.58 6.11
N ARG A 423 -27.23 1.36 5.69
CA ARG A 423 -28.41 1.39 6.57
C ARG A 423 -28.63 0.08 7.31
N MET A 424 -28.47 -1.05 6.63
CA MET A 424 -28.69 -2.38 7.22
C MET A 424 -27.76 -2.64 8.39
N TRP A 425 -26.49 -2.28 8.24
CA TRP A 425 -25.43 -2.62 9.19
C TRP A 425 -25.35 -1.71 10.43
N ILE A 426 -26.24 -0.72 10.54
CA ILE A 426 -26.42 0.11 11.74
C ILE A 426 -27.00 -0.71 12.88
N LYS A 427 -27.94 -1.62 12.58
CA LYS A 427 -28.65 -2.41 13.60
C LYS A 427 -27.75 -3.37 14.38
N ASP A 428 -26.57 -3.65 13.83
CA ASP A 428 -25.62 -4.62 14.37
C ASP A 428 -24.45 -3.95 15.12
N VAL A 429 -24.41 -2.61 15.18
CA VAL A 429 -23.40 -1.81 15.92
C VAL A 429 -24.00 -1.43 17.26
#